data_AF-A0A921U6M1-F1
#
_entry.id   AF-A0A921U6M1-F1
#
_cell.length_a   1.000
_cell.length_b   1.000
_cell.length_c   1.000
_cell.angle_alpha   90.00
_cell.angle_beta   90.00
_cell.angle_gamma   90.00
#
_symmetry.space_group_name_H-M   'P 1'
#
loop_
_entity.id
_entity.type
_entity.pdbx_description
1 polymer ?
#
loop_
_entity_poly.entity_id
_entity_poly.type
_entity_poly.pdbx_seq_one_letter_code
_entity_poly.pdbx_strand_id
1 'polypeptide(L)'
;MGCVARVWLVARCNAATGWRMRFAADSDSDLSRGYCACLVAALDGAKPEDVLAVDPADPDLAPLGAGITAARSRASTWHNVLVGMQKRARTAIAAREGRHPGKPFPSLVIARDGAVRAQGSYAEAQAMFLSPDESKISGLVNTLKEKKIGVVAHFYMDPEVQGILTAAKKQWPHIQISDSLIMADSAVKMAEAGCDYITVLGVDFMSENVRSILDQEGFNKVVVYRMSSEPIGCSLADAASSCEYTHFLREASRCYPSLHVIYINTSLETKAHAHELVPTITCTSSNVVPTILQAFAQIPDLNVWYGPDSYMGANIADLFQRMATMADEEIAKIHPDHNRKSISSLLPRLHYYQGGNCMVHDMFGHEVVGKIKEQYCDAFLTAHFEVPGEMFSLAMEAKRRAMGVVGSTQNILDFIKDHLMRALDRNVDDHLQFVLGTESGMITSIVAAVQELFDLYSSQERANIEVEIVFPVSSDAISKTSNGSHHVGSSMATNLDNLTIVPGVSSGEGCSIHGGCASCPYMKMNTLGSLLKICHQLPDKNNKLSVYQANRFNFKTPLGKSVAEVGCEPILHMRHFQETKRLPHKLVHQVVHGSGDEPL
;
A
#
# COMPACT_ATOMS: atom_id res chain seq x y z
N MET A 1 12.69 -3.98 21.98
CA MET A 1 13.79 -4.97 21.90
C MET A 1 13.24 -6.36 22.19
N GLY A 2 13.21 -7.23 21.18
CA GLY A 2 12.90 -8.66 21.31
C GLY A 2 13.68 -9.37 20.21
N CYS A 3 14.74 -10.08 20.58
CA CYS A 3 15.57 -10.81 19.64
C CYS A 3 14.83 -12.10 19.25
N VAL A 4 14.36 -12.21 18.01
CA VAL A 4 13.74 -13.44 17.49
C VAL A 4 14.85 -14.47 17.28
N ALA A 5 14.84 -15.54 18.07
CA ALA A 5 15.76 -16.67 17.94
C ALA A 5 15.52 -17.41 16.60
N ARG A 6 16.59 -17.90 15.97
CA ARG A 6 16.49 -18.72 14.77
C ARG A 6 16.09 -20.13 15.10
N VAL A 7 15.25 -20.72 14.27
CA VAL A 7 14.89 -22.13 14.35
C VAL A 7 15.14 -22.78 13.01
N TRP A 8 15.90 -23.87 13.03
CA TRP A 8 16.02 -24.78 11.90
C TRP A 8 15.01 -25.90 12.09
N LEU A 9 14.16 -26.15 11.09
CA LEU A 9 13.17 -27.21 11.12
C LEU A 9 13.28 -28.07 9.85
N VAL A 10 13.49 -29.36 10.04
CA VAL A 10 13.50 -30.37 9.00
C VAL A 10 12.31 -31.29 9.19
N ALA A 11 11.58 -31.56 8.11
CA ALA A 11 10.48 -32.50 8.11
C ALA A 11 10.65 -33.51 6.97
N ARG A 12 10.36 -34.78 7.23
CA ARG A 12 10.30 -35.85 6.22
C ARG A 12 9.00 -36.62 6.35
N CYS A 13 8.36 -36.90 5.23
CA CYS A 13 7.19 -37.76 5.17
C CYS A 13 7.18 -38.44 3.80
N ASN A 14 7.14 -39.77 3.78
CA ASN A 14 7.12 -40.53 2.53
C ASN A 14 6.33 -41.84 2.69
N ALA A 15 6.09 -42.53 1.58
CA ALA A 15 5.41 -43.82 1.59
C ALA A 15 6.14 -44.88 2.44
N ALA A 16 7.47 -44.83 2.51
CA ALA A 16 8.28 -45.76 3.30
C ALA A 16 8.12 -45.56 4.83
N THR A 17 7.76 -44.37 5.29
CA THR A 17 7.42 -44.08 6.69
C THR A 17 5.95 -44.30 7.01
N GLY A 18 5.16 -44.87 6.09
CA GLY A 18 3.72 -45.02 6.24
C GLY A 18 2.98 -43.68 6.30
N TRP A 19 3.51 -42.65 5.61
CA TRP A 19 3.00 -41.28 5.63
C TRP A 19 2.95 -40.63 7.02
N ARG A 20 3.84 -41.05 7.94
CA ARG A 20 4.04 -40.39 9.23
C ARG A 20 5.09 -39.28 9.12
N MET A 21 4.84 -38.16 9.78
CA MET A 21 5.75 -37.02 9.84
C MET A 21 6.96 -37.37 10.70
N ARG A 22 8.16 -37.03 10.23
CA ARG A 22 9.39 -37.05 11.03
C ARG A 22 9.97 -35.66 11.10
N PHE A 23 10.15 -35.15 12.31
CA PHE A 23 10.64 -33.79 12.55
C PHE A 23 11.99 -33.81 13.25
N ALA A 24 12.85 -32.87 12.88
CA ALA A 24 14.03 -32.49 13.64
C ALA A 24 14.10 -30.97 13.66
N ALA A 25 14.35 -30.38 14.83
CA ALA A 25 14.46 -28.94 14.95
C ALA A 25 15.57 -28.54 15.93
N ASP A 26 16.22 -27.40 15.67
CA ASP A 26 17.26 -26.83 16.52
C ASP A 26 17.18 -25.30 16.53
N SER A 27 17.82 -24.64 17.49
CA SER A 27 17.81 -23.19 17.63
C SER A 27 19.12 -22.64 18.21
N ASP A 28 19.44 -21.40 17.85
CA ASP A 28 20.56 -20.62 18.38
C ASP A 28 20.32 -20.12 19.82
N SER A 29 19.07 -20.22 20.30
CA SER A 29 18.68 -19.93 21.68
C SER A 29 18.40 -21.22 22.42
N ASP A 30 19.04 -21.42 23.58
CA ASP A 30 18.86 -22.62 24.41
C ASP A 30 17.38 -22.83 24.80
N LEU A 31 16.67 -21.75 25.08
CA LEU A 31 15.26 -21.80 25.43
C LEU A 31 14.39 -22.19 24.24
N SER A 32 14.68 -21.62 23.07
CA SER A 32 14.00 -21.96 21.82
C SER A 32 14.30 -23.39 21.38
N ARG A 33 15.51 -23.90 21.65
CA ARG A 33 15.89 -25.30 21.45
C ARG A 33 15.05 -26.23 22.33
N GLY A 34 14.81 -25.84 23.58
CA GLY A 34 13.87 -26.52 24.47
C GLY A 34 12.45 -26.60 23.90
N TYR A 35 11.91 -25.48 23.39
CA TYR A 35 10.60 -25.47 22.73
C TYR A 35 10.55 -26.35 21.48
N CYS A 36 11.59 -26.30 20.66
CA CYS A 36 11.73 -27.18 19.50
C CYS A 36 11.72 -28.65 19.90
N ALA A 37 12.47 -29.03 20.95
CA ALA A 37 12.50 -30.40 21.45
C ALA A 37 11.12 -30.87 21.94
N CYS A 38 10.37 -30.02 22.63
CA CYS A 38 9.00 -30.32 23.06
C CYS A 38 8.06 -30.55 21.87
N LEU A 39 8.07 -29.67 20.86
CA LEU A 39 7.24 -29.83 19.64
C LEU A 39 7.62 -31.09 18.87
N VAL A 40 8.91 -31.35 18.68
CA VAL A 40 9.39 -32.56 18.01
C VAL A 40 8.97 -33.80 18.80
N ALA A 41 9.13 -33.82 20.12
CA ALA A 41 8.71 -34.95 20.94
C ALA A 41 7.19 -35.21 20.88
N ALA A 42 6.38 -34.15 20.75
CA ALA A 42 4.93 -34.27 20.67
C ALA A 42 4.42 -34.71 19.29
N LEU A 43 5.06 -34.24 18.21
CA LEU A 43 4.53 -34.36 16.84
C LEU A 43 5.31 -35.32 15.94
N ASP A 44 6.51 -35.76 16.34
CA ASP A 44 7.27 -36.77 15.59
C ASP A 44 6.50 -38.11 15.59
N GLY A 45 6.32 -38.68 14.40
CA GLY A 45 5.55 -39.90 14.18
C GLY A 45 4.03 -39.70 14.04
N ALA A 46 3.51 -38.48 14.22
CA ALA A 46 2.10 -38.16 14.00
C ALA A 46 1.72 -38.24 12.51
N LYS A 47 0.42 -38.41 12.22
CA LYS A 47 -0.05 -38.27 10.84
C LYS A 47 -0.11 -36.77 10.47
N PRO A 48 0.06 -36.40 9.20
CA PRO A 48 -0.03 -35.01 8.76
C PRO A 48 -1.32 -34.32 9.19
N GLU A 49 -2.45 -35.01 9.19
CA GLU A 49 -3.75 -34.48 9.62
C GLU A 49 -3.77 -34.13 11.11
N ASP A 50 -3.15 -34.97 11.94
CA ASP A 50 -3.05 -34.77 13.38
C ASP A 50 -2.19 -33.54 13.70
N VAL A 51 -1.10 -33.33 12.93
CA VAL A 51 -0.25 -32.13 13.05
C VAL A 51 -1.02 -30.86 12.69
N LEU A 52 -1.93 -30.94 11.70
CA LEU A 52 -2.77 -29.81 11.29
C LEU A 52 -3.92 -29.53 12.26
N ALA A 53 -4.36 -30.53 13.01
CA ALA A 53 -5.43 -30.40 14.00
C ALA A 53 -4.99 -29.68 15.28
N VAL A 54 -3.67 -29.55 15.51
CA VAL A 54 -3.14 -28.80 16.66
C VAL A 54 -3.42 -27.31 16.46
N ASP A 55 -4.26 -26.73 17.32
CA ASP A 55 -4.51 -25.30 17.31
C ASP A 55 -3.28 -24.56 17.89
N PRO A 56 -2.61 -23.69 17.12
CA PRO A 56 -1.52 -22.87 17.64
C PRO A 56 -1.94 -21.91 18.77
N ALA A 57 -3.24 -21.63 18.89
CA ALA A 57 -3.83 -20.76 19.89
C ALA A 57 -4.46 -21.50 21.09
N ASP A 58 -4.30 -22.83 21.18
CA ASP A 58 -4.87 -23.64 22.27
C ASP A 58 -4.36 -23.17 23.66
N PRO A 59 -5.26 -22.74 24.57
CA PRO A 59 -4.91 -22.34 25.93
C PRO A 59 -4.27 -23.46 26.76
N ASP A 60 -4.58 -24.73 26.48
CA ASP A 60 -4.02 -25.87 27.21
C ASP A 60 -2.57 -26.17 26.81
N LEU A 61 -2.10 -25.61 25.70
CA LEU A 61 -0.68 -25.57 25.30
C LEU A 61 0.05 -24.32 25.87
N ALA A 62 -0.68 -23.37 26.45
CA ALA A 62 -0.12 -22.17 27.07
C ALA A 62 0.84 -22.42 28.26
N PRO A 63 0.73 -23.48 29.08
CA PRO A 63 1.70 -23.76 30.14
C PRO A 63 3.10 -24.12 29.60
N LEU A 64 3.21 -24.50 28.32
CA LEU A 64 4.47 -24.86 27.66
C LEU A 64 5.17 -23.66 26.96
N GLY A 65 4.59 -22.45 26.98
CA GLY A 65 5.20 -21.27 26.33
C GLY A 65 4.48 -19.91 26.45
N ALA A 66 3.32 -19.83 27.08
CA ALA A 66 2.48 -18.64 27.19
C ALA A 66 1.94 -18.42 28.62
N GLY A 67 2.82 -18.51 29.62
CA GLY A 67 2.54 -17.90 30.91
C GLY A 67 2.35 -16.39 30.76
N ILE A 68 1.40 -15.81 31.51
CA ILE A 68 0.93 -14.41 31.47
C ILE A 68 2.07 -13.36 31.69
N THR A 69 3.29 -13.80 31.97
CA THR A 69 4.51 -12.98 32.16
C THR A 69 5.64 -13.26 31.14
N ALA A 70 5.42 -14.13 30.14
CA ALA A 70 6.42 -14.42 29.11
C ALA A 70 6.43 -13.31 28.04
N ALA A 71 7.48 -12.48 28.05
CA ALA A 71 7.79 -11.43 27.07
C ALA A 71 7.42 -11.86 25.63
N ARG A 72 6.64 -11.02 24.94
CA ARG A 72 6.00 -11.22 23.61
C ARG A 72 6.83 -11.91 22.53
N SER A 73 8.15 -11.77 22.59
CA SER A 73 9.12 -12.41 21.68
C SER A 73 9.25 -13.93 21.84
N ARG A 74 8.73 -14.53 22.93
CA ARG A 74 8.94 -15.93 23.31
C ARG A 74 7.79 -16.84 22.89
N ALA A 75 6.54 -16.38 23.08
CA ALA A 75 5.35 -17.05 22.59
C ALA A 75 5.30 -17.12 21.05
N SER A 76 5.95 -16.16 20.37
CA SER A 76 6.05 -16.15 18.90
C SER A 76 6.94 -17.27 18.35
N THR A 77 7.99 -17.72 19.07
CA THR A 77 8.88 -18.79 18.59
C THR A 77 8.16 -20.13 18.52
N TRP A 78 7.50 -20.58 19.61
CA TRP A 78 6.72 -21.83 19.62
C TRP A 78 5.70 -21.87 18.47
N HIS A 79 4.91 -20.80 18.35
CA HIS A 79 3.91 -20.65 17.30
C HIS A 79 4.52 -20.77 15.91
N ASN A 80 5.64 -20.08 15.65
CA ASN A 80 6.29 -20.09 14.34
C ASN A 80 6.84 -21.47 13.97
N VAL A 81 7.39 -22.22 14.93
CA VAL A 81 7.87 -23.60 14.68
C VAL A 81 6.70 -24.52 14.36
N LEU A 82 5.61 -24.45 15.12
CA LEU A 82 4.40 -25.25 14.87
C LEU A 82 3.79 -24.94 13.50
N VAL A 83 3.68 -23.66 13.13
CA VAL A 83 3.21 -23.25 11.81
C VAL A 83 4.11 -23.77 10.69
N GLY A 84 5.43 -23.78 10.91
CA GLY A 84 6.40 -24.42 10.01
C GLY A 84 6.18 -25.93 9.88
N MET A 85 5.93 -26.64 10.99
CA MET A 85 5.63 -28.07 10.99
C MET A 85 4.33 -28.36 10.22
N GLN A 86 3.30 -27.55 10.43
CA GLN A 86 2.02 -27.62 9.72
C GLN A 86 2.18 -27.38 8.23
N LYS A 87 2.97 -26.40 7.80
CA LYS A 87 3.29 -26.18 6.38
C LYS A 87 3.85 -27.44 5.73
N ARG A 88 4.79 -28.12 6.40
CA ARG A 88 5.37 -29.38 5.88
C ARG A 88 4.40 -30.54 5.90
N ALA A 89 3.49 -30.59 6.89
CA ALA A 89 2.39 -31.55 6.91
C ALA A 89 1.43 -31.36 5.72
N ARG A 90 1.05 -30.11 5.39
CA ARG A 90 0.24 -29.81 4.18
C ARG A 90 0.95 -30.27 2.91
N THR A 91 2.25 -30.00 2.80
CA THR A 91 3.05 -30.45 1.64
C THR A 91 3.04 -31.98 1.52
N ALA A 92 3.14 -32.70 2.65
CA ALA A 92 3.08 -34.16 2.66
C ALA A 92 1.71 -34.71 2.25
N ILE A 93 0.61 -34.09 2.69
CA ILE A 93 -0.77 -34.47 2.26
C ILE A 93 -0.93 -34.25 0.76
N ALA A 94 -0.53 -33.09 0.24
CA ALA A 94 -0.60 -32.78 -1.18
C ALA A 94 0.18 -33.83 -2.01
N ALA A 95 1.40 -34.17 -1.57
CA ALA A 95 2.21 -35.21 -2.21
C ALA A 95 1.53 -36.59 -2.18
N ARG A 96 0.83 -36.94 -1.08
CA ARG A 96 0.08 -38.21 -0.94
C ARG A 96 -1.12 -38.28 -1.89
N GLU A 97 -1.80 -37.16 -2.08
CA GLU A 97 -3.00 -37.05 -2.92
C GLU A 97 -2.67 -36.87 -4.41
N GLY A 98 -1.38 -36.87 -4.78
CA GLY A 98 -0.96 -36.57 -6.15
C GLY A 98 -1.27 -35.14 -6.59
N ARG A 99 -1.60 -34.25 -5.64
CA ARG A 99 -1.81 -32.83 -5.90
C ARG A 99 -0.45 -32.17 -5.97
N HIS A 100 -0.10 -31.63 -7.12
CA HIS A 100 1.08 -30.76 -7.22
C HIS A 100 0.85 -29.53 -6.32
N PRO A 101 1.86 -29.09 -5.56
CA PRO A 101 1.79 -27.80 -4.87
C PRO A 101 1.38 -26.75 -5.91
N GLY A 102 0.32 -25.99 -5.65
CA GLY A 102 -0.09 -24.91 -6.55
C GLY A 102 1.12 -24.02 -6.83
N LYS A 103 1.25 -23.51 -8.07
CA LYS A 103 2.41 -22.69 -8.47
C LYS A 103 2.67 -21.60 -7.43
N PRO A 104 3.92 -21.38 -6.99
CA PRO A 104 4.22 -20.31 -6.05
C PRO A 104 3.80 -18.96 -6.64
N PHE A 105 3.59 -17.99 -5.76
CA PHE A 105 3.47 -16.61 -6.20
C PHE A 105 4.77 -16.16 -6.88
N PRO A 106 4.70 -15.27 -7.89
CA PRO A 106 5.89 -14.65 -8.44
C PRO A 106 6.71 -13.95 -7.34
N SER A 107 8.04 -13.96 -7.46
CA SER A 107 8.90 -13.32 -6.47
C SER A 107 10.18 -12.75 -7.06
N LEU A 108 10.75 -11.76 -6.36
CA LEU A 108 12.06 -11.20 -6.64
C LEU A 108 12.98 -11.50 -5.46
N VAL A 109 14.09 -12.18 -5.73
CA VAL A 109 15.15 -12.46 -4.74
C VAL A 109 16.29 -11.49 -4.98
N ILE A 110 16.58 -10.66 -3.98
CA ILE A 110 17.67 -9.70 -3.97
C ILE A 110 18.78 -10.26 -3.09
N ALA A 111 19.91 -10.60 -3.70
CA ALA A 111 21.06 -11.16 -3.01
C ALA A 111 22.07 -10.06 -2.62
N ARG A 112 22.90 -10.35 -1.61
CA ARG A 112 23.93 -9.43 -1.10
C ARG A 112 24.97 -9.03 -2.14
N ASP A 113 25.22 -9.87 -3.14
CA ASP A 113 26.13 -9.57 -4.27
C ASP A 113 25.52 -8.58 -5.29
N GLY A 114 24.33 -8.06 -5.01
CA GLY A 114 23.59 -7.16 -5.89
C GLY A 114 22.78 -7.88 -6.96
N ALA A 115 22.86 -9.22 -7.06
CA ALA A 115 22.10 -9.97 -8.03
C ALA A 115 20.60 -9.97 -7.68
N VAL A 116 19.77 -9.61 -8.66
CA VAL A 116 18.31 -9.72 -8.57
C VAL A 116 17.86 -10.89 -9.44
N ARG A 117 17.27 -11.92 -8.82
CA ARG A 117 16.72 -13.10 -9.51
C ARG A 117 15.20 -13.03 -9.47
N ALA A 118 14.57 -13.08 -10.63
CA ALA A 118 13.11 -13.10 -10.74
C ALA A 118 12.58 -14.52 -10.92
N GLN A 119 11.43 -14.81 -10.29
CA GLN A 119 10.71 -16.07 -10.43
C GLN A 119 9.29 -15.80 -10.91
N GLY A 120 8.95 -16.33 -12.09
CA GLY A 120 7.64 -16.18 -12.72
C GLY A 120 7.56 -14.97 -13.64
N SER A 121 6.74 -15.09 -14.69
CA SER A 121 6.64 -14.10 -15.78
C SER A 121 6.39 -12.67 -15.30
N TYR A 122 5.58 -12.52 -14.25
CA TYR A 122 5.31 -11.24 -13.63
C TYR A 122 6.58 -10.60 -13.07
N ALA A 123 7.29 -11.29 -12.17
CA ALA A 123 8.51 -10.78 -11.56
C ALA A 123 9.62 -10.57 -12.60
N GLU A 124 9.70 -11.42 -13.62
CA GLU A 124 10.66 -11.30 -14.73
C GLU A 124 10.45 -9.99 -15.49
N ALA A 125 9.19 -9.66 -15.82
CA ALA A 125 8.86 -8.39 -16.47
C ALA A 125 9.26 -7.19 -15.60
N GLN A 126 8.99 -7.25 -14.29
CA GLN A 126 9.36 -6.18 -13.36
C GLN A 126 10.89 -6.02 -13.23
N ALA A 127 11.64 -7.13 -13.21
CA ALA A 127 13.09 -7.11 -13.07
C ALA A 127 13.82 -6.48 -14.27
N MET A 128 13.26 -6.59 -15.49
CA MET A 128 13.82 -5.96 -16.70
C MET A 128 13.99 -4.44 -16.56
N PHE A 129 13.21 -3.81 -15.69
CA PHE A 129 13.20 -2.36 -15.52
C PHE A 129 14.03 -1.84 -14.35
N LEU A 130 14.59 -2.74 -13.54
CA LEU A 130 15.50 -2.37 -12.45
C LEU A 130 16.86 -1.88 -12.97
N SER A 131 17.24 -2.27 -14.18
CA SER A 131 18.46 -1.83 -14.88
C SER A 131 18.09 -1.14 -16.19
N PRO A 132 17.61 0.12 -16.13
CA PRO A 132 17.18 0.88 -17.31
C PRO A 132 18.33 1.17 -18.29
N ASP A 133 17.99 1.23 -19.58
CA ASP A 133 18.92 1.57 -20.67
C ASP A 133 19.51 2.98 -20.51
N GLU A 134 20.85 3.06 -20.39
CA GLU A 134 21.59 4.33 -20.21
C GLU A 134 21.35 5.32 -21.35
N SER A 135 21.08 4.85 -22.57
CA SER A 135 20.80 5.72 -23.72
C SER A 135 19.45 6.44 -23.56
N LYS A 136 18.41 5.72 -23.08
CA LYS A 136 17.10 6.30 -22.76
C LYS A 136 17.20 7.31 -21.62
N ILE A 137 17.97 6.99 -20.58
CA ILE A 137 18.20 7.89 -19.44
C ILE A 137 18.86 9.18 -19.90
N SER A 138 19.97 9.07 -20.64
CA SER A 138 20.73 10.22 -21.11
C SER A 138 19.91 11.10 -22.06
N GLY A 139 19.15 10.48 -22.97
CA GLY A 139 18.24 11.20 -23.87
C GLY A 139 17.15 11.98 -23.12
N LEU A 140 16.53 11.37 -22.11
CA LEU A 140 15.54 12.04 -21.25
C LEU A 140 16.19 13.20 -20.49
N VAL A 141 17.29 12.95 -19.77
CA VAL A 141 18.00 13.96 -18.95
C VAL A 141 18.41 15.16 -19.78
N ASN A 142 18.96 14.95 -20.98
CA ASN A 142 19.35 16.04 -21.88
C ASN A 142 18.16 16.91 -22.25
N THR A 143 17.03 16.29 -22.60
CA THR A 143 15.80 17.01 -22.95
C THR A 143 15.24 17.79 -21.76
N LEU A 144 15.23 17.18 -20.57
CA LEU A 144 14.75 17.83 -19.34
C LEU A 144 15.60 19.05 -18.97
N LYS A 145 16.93 18.94 -19.09
CA LYS A 145 17.88 20.04 -18.84
C LYS A 145 17.72 21.19 -19.84
N GLU A 146 17.73 20.88 -21.13
CA GLU A 146 17.64 21.86 -22.21
C GLU A 146 16.36 22.70 -22.09
N LYS A 147 15.25 22.05 -21.76
CA LYS A 147 13.92 22.67 -21.71
C LYS A 147 13.46 23.06 -20.31
N LYS A 148 14.32 22.88 -19.30
CA LYS A 148 14.05 23.19 -17.88
C LYS A 148 12.74 22.58 -17.37
N ILE A 149 12.59 21.27 -17.57
CA ILE A 149 11.39 20.53 -17.19
C ILE A 149 11.60 19.86 -15.84
N GLY A 150 10.72 20.12 -14.88
CA GLY A 150 10.62 19.36 -13.63
C GLY A 150 9.68 18.16 -13.79
N VAL A 151 10.01 17.04 -13.17
CA VAL A 151 9.21 15.81 -13.23
C VAL A 151 8.77 15.42 -11.82
N VAL A 152 7.47 15.32 -11.59
CA VAL A 152 6.91 14.75 -10.36
C VAL A 152 6.12 13.49 -10.73
N ALA A 153 6.39 12.39 -10.04
CA ALA A 153 5.81 11.09 -10.32
C ALA A 153 5.33 10.42 -9.05
N HIS A 154 4.23 9.67 -9.14
CA HIS A 154 3.76 8.84 -8.04
C HIS A 154 4.60 7.56 -7.91
N PHE A 155 4.56 6.89 -6.75
CA PHE A 155 5.18 5.57 -6.58
C PHE A 155 4.56 4.48 -7.46
N TYR A 156 3.31 4.65 -7.86
CA TYR A 156 2.50 3.60 -8.49
C TYR A 156 2.72 3.51 -10.01
N MET A 157 3.85 4.03 -10.48
CA MET A 157 4.15 4.08 -11.91
C MET A 157 4.62 2.76 -12.46
N ASP A 158 4.47 2.63 -13.77
CA ASP A 158 5.03 1.50 -14.48
C ASP A 158 6.53 1.37 -14.15
N PRO A 159 7.03 0.16 -13.87
CA PRO A 159 8.41 -0.04 -13.46
C PRO A 159 9.41 0.49 -14.48
N GLU A 160 9.12 0.47 -15.79
CA GLU A 160 10.00 1.05 -16.81
C GLU A 160 10.23 2.53 -16.53
N VAL A 161 9.13 3.26 -16.30
CA VAL A 161 9.14 4.69 -16.05
C VAL A 161 9.82 4.99 -14.72
N GLN A 162 9.48 4.23 -13.68
CA GLN A 162 10.04 4.42 -12.36
C GLN A 162 11.55 4.16 -12.32
N GLY A 163 12.02 3.10 -12.99
CA GLY A 163 13.45 2.77 -13.12
C GLY A 163 14.22 3.89 -13.82
N ILE A 164 13.72 4.35 -14.98
CA ILE A 164 14.35 5.44 -15.75
C ILE A 164 14.37 6.74 -14.95
N LEU A 165 13.26 7.12 -14.31
CA LEU A 165 13.20 8.35 -13.50
C LEU A 165 14.12 8.29 -12.29
N THR A 166 14.22 7.13 -11.63
CA THR A 166 15.12 6.93 -10.49
C THR A 166 16.58 7.09 -10.91
N ALA A 167 16.97 6.52 -12.05
CA ALA A 167 18.31 6.69 -12.59
C ALA A 167 18.57 8.13 -13.07
N ALA A 168 17.60 8.73 -13.78
CA ALA A 168 17.68 10.10 -14.28
C ALA A 168 17.81 11.14 -13.15
N LYS A 169 17.19 10.89 -12.00
CA LYS A 169 17.26 11.77 -10.81
C LYS A 169 18.69 12.01 -10.34
N LYS A 170 19.60 11.04 -10.52
CA LYS A 170 21.03 11.19 -10.20
C LYS A 170 21.72 12.25 -11.05
N GLN A 171 21.21 12.52 -12.26
CA GLN A 171 21.79 13.46 -13.21
C GLN A 171 20.99 14.76 -13.36
N TRP A 172 19.71 14.75 -12.99
CA TRP A 172 18.81 15.91 -13.01
C TRP A 172 18.03 15.97 -11.68
N PRO A 173 18.34 16.94 -10.79
CA PRO A 173 17.78 16.97 -9.44
C PRO A 173 16.28 17.33 -9.39
N HIS A 174 15.73 17.88 -10.47
CA HIS A 174 14.31 18.25 -10.58
C HIS A 174 13.43 17.06 -11.01
N ILE A 175 13.72 15.88 -10.47
CA ILE A 175 12.89 14.67 -10.60
C ILE A 175 12.54 14.20 -9.19
N GLN A 176 11.25 14.07 -8.90
CA GLN A 176 10.76 13.56 -7.63
C GLN A 176 9.76 12.43 -7.84
N ILE A 177 10.04 11.28 -7.22
CA ILE A 177 9.12 10.14 -7.12
C ILE A 177 8.65 10.08 -5.66
N SER A 178 7.35 10.26 -5.41
CA SER A 178 6.81 10.35 -4.05
C SER A 178 5.29 10.16 -4.01
N ASP A 179 4.70 10.15 -2.80
CA ASP A 179 3.24 10.25 -2.63
C ASP A 179 2.70 11.61 -3.13
N SER A 180 1.40 11.65 -3.42
CA SER A 180 0.68 12.80 -4.00
C SER A 180 0.93 14.15 -3.33
N LEU A 181 1.12 14.21 -2.01
CA LEU A 181 1.33 15.46 -1.29
C LEU A 181 2.72 16.05 -1.56
N ILE A 182 3.75 15.21 -1.49
CA ILE A 182 5.14 15.61 -1.68
C ILE A 182 5.38 16.06 -3.13
N MET A 183 4.58 15.54 -4.08
CA MET A 183 4.63 15.95 -5.49
C MET A 183 4.36 17.45 -5.66
N ALA A 184 3.33 18.00 -5.00
CA ALA A 184 3.00 19.42 -5.11
C ALA A 184 4.12 20.31 -4.54
N ASP A 185 4.64 19.98 -3.35
CA ASP A 185 5.74 20.73 -2.72
C ASP A 185 7.03 20.69 -3.53
N SER A 186 7.30 19.53 -4.13
CA SER A 186 8.48 19.37 -4.98
C SER A 186 8.33 20.17 -6.28
N ALA A 187 7.12 20.25 -6.84
CA ALA A 187 6.85 21.08 -8.00
C ALA A 187 7.07 22.58 -7.70
N VAL A 188 6.67 23.07 -6.51
CA VAL A 188 6.95 24.45 -6.07
C VAL A 188 8.46 24.69 -6.02
N LYS A 189 9.22 23.81 -5.37
CA LYS A 189 10.69 23.91 -5.30
C LYS A 189 11.35 23.87 -6.68
N MET A 190 10.81 23.08 -7.61
CA MET A 190 11.29 23.03 -9.00
C MET A 190 11.00 24.35 -9.73
N ALA A 191 9.82 24.94 -9.53
CA ALA A 191 9.47 26.25 -10.09
C ALA A 191 10.37 27.37 -9.53
N GLU A 192 10.64 27.38 -8.22
CA GLU A 192 11.60 28.28 -7.58
C GLU A 192 13.01 28.16 -8.16
N ALA A 193 13.43 26.93 -8.47
CA ALA A 193 14.72 26.64 -9.09
C ALA A 193 14.77 26.97 -10.60
N GLY A 194 13.69 27.50 -11.17
CA GLY A 194 13.65 27.98 -12.55
C GLY A 194 13.18 26.96 -13.58
N CYS A 195 12.44 25.92 -13.19
CA CYS A 195 11.73 25.07 -14.14
C CYS A 195 10.54 25.82 -14.76
N ASP A 196 10.49 25.89 -16.10
CA ASP A 196 9.42 26.55 -16.83
C ASP A 196 8.18 25.63 -17.00
N TYR A 197 8.40 24.32 -16.91
CA TYR A 197 7.38 23.29 -17.13
C TYR A 197 7.47 22.21 -16.07
N ILE A 198 6.32 21.68 -15.65
CA ILE A 198 6.22 20.54 -14.75
C ILE A 198 5.43 19.43 -15.45
N THR A 199 5.99 18.24 -15.53
CA THR A 199 5.30 17.03 -15.98
C THR A 199 4.90 16.20 -14.78
N VAL A 200 3.64 15.81 -14.71
CA VAL A 200 3.07 14.99 -13.64
C VAL A 200 2.79 13.60 -14.19
N LEU A 201 3.44 12.59 -13.61
CA LEU A 201 3.15 11.19 -13.89
C LEU A 201 2.29 10.63 -12.75
N GLY A 202 0.99 10.57 -13.01
CA GLY A 202 -0.04 10.21 -12.03
C GLY A 202 -1.43 10.25 -12.65
N VAL A 203 -2.44 10.38 -11.80
CA VAL A 203 -3.84 10.56 -12.22
C VAL A 203 -4.22 12.04 -12.27
N ASP A 204 -5.39 12.35 -12.82
CA ASP A 204 -5.79 13.72 -13.10
C ASP A 204 -5.82 14.59 -11.82
N PHE A 205 -6.40 14.09 -10.71
CA PHE A 205 -6.48 14.87 -9.47
C PHE A 205 -5.10 15.22 -8.88
N MET A 206 -4.06 14.40 -9.13
CA MET A 206 -2.70 14.71 -8.68
C MET A 206 -2.12 15.87 -9.49
N SER A 207 -2.36 15.87 -10.80
CA SER A 207 -1.92 16.93 -11.71
C SER A 207 -2.63 18.25 -11.42
N GLU A 208 -3.91 18.16 -11.13
CA GLU A 208 -4.77 19.27 -10.71
C GLU A 208 -4.34 19.87 -9.37
N ASN A 209 -4.00 19.03 -8.38
CA ASN A 209 -3.45 19.48 -7.10
C ASN A 209 -2.12 20.23 -7.29
N VAL A 210 -1.19 19.68 -8.08
CA VAL A 210 0.09 20.34 -8.41
C VAL A 210 -0.15 21.71 -9.05
N ARG A 211 -1.07 21.82 -10.01
CA ARG A 211 -1.45 23.09 -10.63
C ARG A 211 -2.00 24.08 -9.61
N SER A 212 -2.95 23.65 -8.78
CA SER A 212 -3.60 24.51 -7.79
C SER A 212 -2.60 25.09 -6.79
N ILE A 213 -1.70 24.27 -6.26
CA ILE A 213 -0.66 24.72 -5.32
C ILE A 213 0.32 25.68 -5.99
N LEU A 214 0.76 25.39 -7.22
CA LEU A 214 1.62 26.32 -7.97
C LEU A 214 0.94 27.67 -8.23
N ASP A 215 -0.38 27.69 -8.47
CA ASP A 215 -1.12 28.94 -8.63
C ASP A 215 -1.19 29.75 -7.32
N GLN A 216 -1.41 29.06 -6.18
CA GLN A 216 -1.43 29.70 -4.85
C GLN A 216 -0.07 30.32 -4.48
N GLU A 217 1.03 29.65 -4.83
CA GLU A 217 2.39 30.15 -4.60
C GLU A 217 2.84 31.19 -5.65
N GLY A 218 1.96 31.61 -6.56
CA GLY A 218 2.23 32.66 -7.55
C GLY A 218 2.99 32.20 -8.81
N PHE A 219 3.21 30.90 -8.98
CA PHE A 219 3.85 30.30 -10.15
C PHE A 219 2.86 30.03 -11.30
N ASN A 220 2.02 31.03 -11.60
CA ASN A 220 0.97 30.97 -12.64
C ASN A 220 1.49 30.79 -14.07
N LYS A 221 2.79 31.09 -14.28
CA LYS A 221 3.46 31.01 -15.59
C LYS A 221 4.00 29.61 -15.90
N VAL A 222 4.32 28.83 -14.87
CA VAL A 222 4.79 27.45 -15.02
C VAL A 222 3.63 26.63 -15.58
N VAL A 223 3.82 25.80 -16.60
CA VAL A 223 2.74 24.97 -17.16
C VAL A 223 2.86 23.55 -16.64
N VAL A 224 1.74 22.95 -16.23
CA VAL A 224 1.67 21.58 -15.70
C VAL A 224 1.06 20.67 -16.76
N TYR A 225 1.74 19.58 -17.09
CA TYR A 225 1.30 18.59 -18.08
C TYR A 225 1.08 17.20 -17.47
N ARG A 226 -0.01 16.55 -17.85
CA ARG A 226 -0.31 15.13 -17.58
C ARG A 226 0.05 14.26 -18.79
N MET A 227 0.19 12.95 -18.61
CA MET A 227 0.78 12.05 -19.63
C MET A 227 -0.21 11.46 -20.63
N SER A 228 -1.49 11.86 -20.58
CA SER A 228 -2.54 11.39 -21.48
C SER A 228 -3.41 12.56 -21.97
N SER A 229 -3.93 12.43 -23.18
CA SER A 229 -4.99 13.31 -23.69
C SER A 229 -6.38 12.91 -23.17
N GLU A 230 -6.58 11.64 -22.82
CA GLU A 230 -7.81 11.15 -22.19
C GLU A 230 -7.73 11.28 -20.67
N PRO A 231 -8.86 11.45 -19.95
CA PRO A 231 -8.87 11.50 -18.49
C PRO A 231 -8.18 10.27 -17.87
N ILE A 232 -7.30 10.51 -16.91
CA ILE A 232 -6.66 9.46 -16.12
C ILE A 232 -7.40 9.36 -14.77
N GLY A 233 -8.36 8.44 -14.71
CA GLY A 233 -9.29 8.28 -13.58
C GLY A 233 -8.71 7.57 -12.35
N CYS A 234 -9.56 7.35 -11.35
CA CYS A 234 -9.27 6.59 -10.14
C CYS A 234 -10.59 6.06 -9.56
N SER A 235 -10.67 4.75 -9.28
CA SER A 235 -11.91 4.12 -8.79
C SER A 235 -12.43 4.74 -7.48
N LEU A 236 -11.52 5.18 -6.60
CA LEU A 236 -11.88 5.89 -5.37
C LEU A 236 -12.40 7.30 -5.62
N ALA A 237 -11.81 8.03 -6.57
CA ALA A 237 -12.29 9.37 -6.93
C ALA A 237 -13.69 9.32 -7.57
N ASP A 238 -13.95 8.29 -8.37
CA ASP A 238 -15.27 8.04 -8.96
C ASP A 238 -16.30 7.72 -7.88
N ALA A 239 -15.95 6.82 -6.94
CA ALA A 239 -16.82 6.48 -5.81
C ALA A 239 -17.16 7.71 -4.93
N ALA A 240 -16.19 8.59 -4.69
CA ALA A 240 -16.39 9.81 -3.90
C ALA A 240 -17.21 10.88 -4.63
N SER A 241 -17.34 10.78 -5.95
CA SER A 241 -18.16 11.67 -6.78
C SER A 241 -19.60 11.16 -6.96
N SER A 242 -19.93 10.01 -6.36
CA SER A 242 -21.25 9.39 -6.47
C SER A 242 -22.34 10.15 -5.69
N CYS A 243 -23.59 9.93 -6.10
CA CYS A 243 -24.77 10.42 -5.39
C CYS A 243 -24.86 9.84 -3.98
N GLU A 244 -24.44 8.59 -3.82
CA GLU A 244 -24.41 7.84 -2.56
C GLU A 244 -23.40 8.47 -1.58
N TYR A 245 -22.22 8.87 -2.06
CA TYR A 245 -21.24 9.59 -1.23
C TYR A 245 -21.78 10.94 -0.77
N THR A 246 -22.46 11.65 -1.68
CA THR A 246 -23.12 12.92 -1.33
C THR A 246 -24.22 12.70 -0.28
N HIS A 247 -24.97 11.60 -0.34
CA HIS A 247 -25.96 11.25 0.67
C HIS A 247 -25.31 11.00 2.03
N PHE A 248 -24.23 10.21 2.06
CA PHE A 248 -23.43 9.95 3.26
C PHE A 248 -22.95 11.27 3.92
N LEU A 249 -22.48 12.24 3.14
CA LEU A 249 -22.08 13.55 3.67
C LEU A 249 -23.26 14.39 4.18
N ARG A 250 -24.46 14.25 3.59
CA ARG A 250 -25.67 14.92 4.08
C ARG A 250 -26.18 14.32 5.39
N GLU A 251 -25.93 13.04 5.64
CA GLU A 251 -26.17 12.45 6.96
C GLU A 251 -25.16 12.99 7.98
N ALA A 252 -23.88 13.04 7.59
CA ALA A 252 -22.82 13.62 8.42
C ALA A 252 -23.10 15.07 8.86
N SER A 253 -23.62 15.91 7.96
CA SER A 253 -23.95 17.30 8.29
C SER A 253 -25.10 17.47 9.30
N ARG A 254 -25.87 16.41 9.54
CA ARG A 254 -26.96 16.38 10.55
C ARG A 254 -26.50 15.84 11.91
N CYS A 255 -25.32 15.22 11.99
CA CYS A 255 -24.79 14.56 13.18
C CYS A 255 -23.70 15.42 13.85
N TYR A 256 -24.12 16.49 14.50
CA TYR A 256 -23.21 17.49 15.04
C TYR A 256 -22.71 17.16 16.47
N PRO A 257 -21.42 17.39 16.81
CA PRO A 257 -20.33 17.84 15.94
C PRO A 257 -19.85 16.73 14.99
N SER A 258 -19.63 17.05 13.72
CA SER A 258 -19.12 16.12 12.71
C SER A 258 -17.88 16.63 12.00
N LEU A 259 -16.91 15.73 11.80
CA LEU A 259 -15.73 15.94 10.98
C LEU A 259 -15.71 14.90 9.88
N HIS A 260 -15.58 15.36 8.64
CA HIS A 260 -15.33 14.50 7.50
C HIS A 260 -13.83 14.34 7.28
N VAL A 261 -13.35 13.10 7.28
CA VAL A 261 -11.96 12.72 7.02
C VAL A 261 -11.93 12.08 5.62
N ILE A 262 -11.48 12.84 4.63
CA ILE A 262 -11.46 12.40 3.23
C ILE A 262 -10.08 11.85 2.85
N TYR A 263 -10.04 10.73 2.14
CA TYR A 263 -8.79 10.21 1.62
C TYR A 263 -8.24 11.09 0.48
N ILE A 264 -6.91 11.24 0.40
CA ILE A 264 -6.24 12.09 -0.60
C ILE A 264 -6.59 11.70 -2.03
N ASN A 265 -6.84 10.41 -2.29
CA ASN A 265 -7.15 9.83 -3.60
C ASN A 265 -8.58 10.13 -4.06
N THR A 266 -8.91 11.42 -4.11
CA THR A 266 -10.21 11.98 -4.50
C THR A 266 -9.98 13.28 -5.28
N SER A 267 -10.94 13.69 -6.11
CA SER A 267 -10.82 14.93 -6.88
C SER A 267 -10.80 16.17 -5.98
N LEU A 268 -10.23 17.28 -6.48
CA LEU A 268 -10.29 18.56 -5.76
C LEU A 268 -11.72 19.09 -5.65
N GLU A 269 -12.53 18.84 -6.68
CA GLU A 269 -13.96 19.16 -6.70
C GLU A 269 -14.73 18.42 -5.58
N THR A 270 -14.50 17.12 -5.42
CA THR A 270 -15.10 16.34 -4.33
C THR A 270 -14.70 16.91 -2.97
N LYS A 271 -13.42 17.27 -2.78
CA LYS A 271 -12.96 17.90 -1.53
C LYS A 271 -13.66 19.22 -1.27
N ALA A 272 -13.84 20.05 -2.30
CA ALA A 272 -14.51 21.35 -2.19
C ALA A 272 -15.99 21.18 -1.80
N HIS A 273 -16.74 20.35 -2.53
CA HIS A 273 -18.15 20.08 -2.25
C HIS A 273 -18.35 19.46 -0.86
N ALA A 274 -17.47 18.54 -0.48
CA ALA A 274 -17.52 17.93 0.84
C ALA A 274 -17.24 18.94 1.94
N HIS A 275 -16.26 19.83 1.76
CA HIS A 275 -15.90 20.84 2.74
C HIS A 275 -17.01 21.86 3.00
N GLU A 276 -17.79 22.21 1.96
CA GLU A 276 -18.96 23.09 2.12
C GLU A 276 -20.12 22.43 2.87
N LEU A 277 -20.26 21.11 2.77
CA LEU A 277 -21.31 20.35 3.47
C LEU A 277 -20.93 20.03 4.91
N VAL A 278 -19.68 19.63 5.13
CA VAL A 278 -19.15 19.18 6.43
C VAL A 278 -17.70 19.66 6.55
N PRO A 279 -17.29 20.24 7.69
CA PRO A 279 -15.88 20.56 7.92
C PRO A 279 -15.01 19.34 7.62
N THR A 280 -14.02 19.52 6.74
CA THR A 280 -13.31 18.41 6.11
C THR A 280 -11.81 18.55 6.31
N ILE A 281 -11.15 17.43 6.61
CA ILE A 281 -9.69 17.27 6.61
C ILE A 281 -9.30 16.14 5.66
N THR A 282 -8.27 16.36 4.85
CA THR A 282 -7.72 15.29 4.01
C THR A 282 -6.80 14.38 4.84
N CYS A 283 -6.67 13.11 4.44
CA CYS A 283 -5.73 12.16 5.02
C CYS A 283 -5.05 11.32 3.94
N THR A 284 -3.94 10.69 4.32
CA THR A 284 -3.24 9.63 3.58
C THR A 284 -3.31 8.33 4.38
N SER A 285 -2.93 7.19 3.79
CA SER A 285 -2.86 5.92 4.51
C SER A 285 -1.85 5.95 5.67
N SER A 286 -0.86 6.86 5.62
CA SER A 286 0.13 7.04 6.68
C SER A 286 -0.35 7.88 7.87
N ASN A 287 -1.35 8.75 7.70
CA ASN A 287 -1.80 9.65 8.77
C ASN A 287 -3.28 9.50 9.15
N VAL A 288 -4.07 8.65 8.49
CA VAL A 288 -5.51 8.52 8.78
C VAL A 288 -5.79 8.15 10.24
N VAL A 289 -5.06 7.18 10.80
CA VAL A 289 -5.20 6.76 12.21
C VAL A 289 -4.87 7.91 13.17
N PRO A 290 -3.69 8.55 13.12
CA PRO A 290 -3.40 9.65 14.03
C PRO A 290 -4.30 10.87 13.80
N THR A 291 -4.77 11.14 12.57
CA THR A 291 -5.74 12.22 12.30
C THR A 291 -7.04 11.97 13.06
N ILE A 292 -7.60 10.75 12.99
CA ILE A 292 -8.87 10.41 13.64
C ILE A 292 -8.73 10.46 15.17
N LEU A 293 -7.66 9.86 15.72
CA LEU A 293 -7.38 9.89 17.15
C LEU A 293 -7.23 11.34 17.65
N GLN A 294 -6.35 12.13 17.02
CA GLN A 294 -6.13 13.50 17.44
C GLN A 294 -7.39 14.37 17.33
N ALA A 295 -8.21 14.19 16.29
CA ALA A 295 -9.47 14.88 16.14
C ALA A 295 -10.44 14.55 17.29
N PHE A 296 -10.55 13.27 17.64
CA PHE A 296 -11.40 12.81 18.74
C PHE A 296 -10.90 13.27 20.11
N ALA A 297 -9.59 13.43 20.28
CA ALA A 297 -9.00 14.00 21.48
C ALA A 297 -9.23 15.52 21.60
N GLN A 298 -9.20 16.26 20.49
CA GLN A 298 -9.38 17.72 20.49
C GLN A 298 -10.84 18.17 20.53
N ILE A 299 -11.75 17.38 19.96
CA ILE A 299 -13.16 17.77 19.81
C ILE A 299 -14.02 16.83 20.66
N PRO A 300 -14.59 17.32 21.77
CA PRO A 300 -15.52 16.54 22.58
C PRO A 300 -16.71 16.08 21.74
N ASP A 301 -17.14 14.86 22.00
CA ASP A 301 -18.33 14.27 21.40
C ASP A 301 -18.33 14.15 19.86
N LEU A 302 -17.17 14.21 19.23
CA LEU A 302 -17.01 14.18 17.76
C LEU A 302 -17.61 12.92 17.10
N ASN A 303 -18.36 13.13 16.01
CA ASN A 303 -18.68 12.10 15.02
C ASN A 303 -17.68 12.19 13.85
N VAL A 304 -16.98 11.10 13.58
CA VAL A 304 -15.98 11.02 12.51
C VAL A 304 -16.60 10.30 11.32
N TRP A 305 -16.54 10.92 10.15
CA TRP A 305 -17.08 10.39 8.91
C TRP A 305 -15.95 10.20 7.91
N TYR A 306 -15.58 8.96 7.61
CA TYR A 306 -14.43 8.63 6.78
C TYR A 306 -14.83 8.08 5.41
N GLY A 307 -14.08 8.44 4.35
CA GLY A 307 -14.29 7.90 3.01
C GLY A 307 -13.24 8.33 1.99
N PRO A 308 -13.31 7.82 0.74
CA PRO A 308 -14.33 6.91 0.20
C PRO A 308 -13.96 5.42 0.29
N ASP A 309 -12.76 5.06 0.76
CA ASP A 309 -12.30 3.67 0.74
C ASP A 309 -12.95 2.84 1.86
N SER A 310 -13.82 1.92 1.52
CA SER A 310 -14.60 1.10 2.45
C SER A 310 -13.75 0.08 3.20
N TYR A 311 -12.73 -0.51 2.54
CA TYR A 311 -11.80 -1.43 3.17
C TYR A 311 -10.95 -0.72 4.21
N MET A 312 -10.37 0.44 3.87
CA MET A 312 -9.63 1.25 4.83
C MET A 312 -10.51 1.68 6.00
N GLY A 313 -11.78 2.05 5.75
CA GLY A 313 -12.73 2.41 6.80
C GLY A 313 -13.01 1.25 7.75
N ALA A 314 -13.31 0.06 7.22
CA ALA A 314 -13.54 -1.15 7.99
C ALA A 314 -12.28 -1.58 8.77
N ASN A 315 -11.11 -1.48 8.15
CA ASN A 315 -9.83 -1.84 8.76
C ASN A 315 -9.43 -0.88 9.89
N ILE A 316 -9.75 0.41 9.77
CA ILE A 316 -9.59 1.39 10.87
C ILE A 316 -10.53 1.03 12.03
N ALA A 317 -11.78 0.68 11.74
CA ALA A 317 -12.74 0.26 12.77
C ALA A 317 -12.27 -1.01 13.50
N ASP A 318 -11.80 -2.04 12.78
CA ASP A 318 -11.24 -3.26 13.38
C ASP A 318 -9.97 -2.96 14.19
N LEU A 319 -9.10 -2.07 13.71
CA LEU A 319 -7.93 -1.62 14.46
C LEU A 319 -8.33 -0.98 15.80
N PHE A 320 -9.31 -0.08 15.79
CA PHE A 320 -9.79 0.56 17.01
C PHE A 320 -10.52 -0.42 17.94
N GLN A 321 -11.22 -1.41 17.39
CA GLN A 321 -11.84 -2.47 18.18
C GLN A 321 -10.78 -3.30 18.90
N ARG A 322 -9.66 -3.63 18.24
CA ARG A 322 -8.51 -4.27 18.89
C ARG A 322 -7.87 -3.37 19.92
N MET A 323 -7.71 -2.06 19.64
CA MET A 323 -7.19 -1.09 20.62
C MET A 323 -8.06 -1.01 21.88
N ALA A 324 -9.38 -1.14 21.77
CA ALA A 324 -10.28 -1.20 22.91
C ALA A 324 -10.08 -2.42 23.83
N THR A 325 -9.24 -3.38 23.44
CA THR A 325 -8.85 -4.53 24.28
C THR A 325 -7.42 -4.44 24.81
N MET A 326 -6.64 -3.44 24.36
CA MET A 326 -5.25 -3.23 24.79
C MET A 326 -5.18 -2.63 26.20
N ALA A 327 -3.98 -2.70 26.80
CA ALA A 327 -3.70 -1.98 28.04
C ALA A 327 -3.53 -0.48 27.75
N ASP A 328 -3.90 0.36 28.73
CA ASP A 328 -3.91 1.82 28.55
C ASP A 328 -2.51 2.37 28.24
N GLU A 329 -1.44 1.77 28.81
CA GLU A 329 -0.06 2.14 28.54
C GLU A 329 0.35 1.87 27.07
N GLU A 330 -0.28 0.91 26.43
CA GLU A 330 -0.02 0.61 25.02
C GLU A 330 -0.78 1.55 24.09
N ILE A 331 -2.01 1.91 24.46
CA ILE A 331 -2.80 2.89 23.73
C ILE A 331 -2.10 4.27 23.81
N ALA A 332 -1.60 4.64 24.99
CA ALA A 332 -0.86 5.88 25.19
C ALA A 332 0.43 5.99 24.35
N LYS A 333 1.05 4.85 23.99
CA LYS A 333 2.19 4.82 23.05
C LYS A 333 1.79 5.10 21.60
N ILE A 334 0.54 4.80 21.25
CA ILE A 334 -0.03 5.12 19.93
C ILE A 334 -0.46 6.58 19.91
N HIS A 335 -1.18 7.03 20.94
CA HIS A 335 -1.59 8.40 21.11
C HIS A 335 -1.77 8.74 22.59
N PRO A 336 -1.07 9.77 23.13
CA PRO A 336 -0.97 10.01 24.58
C PRO A 336 -2.31 10.36 25.23
N ASP A 337 -3.22 11.00 24.51
CA ASP A 337 -4.53 11.43 25.04
C ASP A 337 -5.61 10.33 25.01
N HIS A 338 -5.26 9.09 24.62
CA HIS A 338 -6.21 7.99 24.52
C HIS A 338 -5.94 6.86 25.50
N ASN A 339 -7.04 6.28 25.98
CA ASN A 339 -7.11 5.07 26.78
C ASN A 339 -8.26 4.18 26.28
N ARG A 340 -8.42 3.01 26.87
CA ARG A 340 -9.45 2.03 26.50
C ARG A 340 -10.84 2.66 26.44
N LYS A 341 -11.23 3.42 27.45
CA LYS A 341 -12.57 4.04 27.55
C LYS A 341 -12.80 5.03 26.40
N SER A 342 -11.80 5.85 26.09
CA SER A 342 -11.90 6.83 24.99
C SER A 342 -12.04 6.14 23.63
N ILE A 343 -11.28 5.06 23.38
CA ILE A 343 -11.38 4.30 22.13
C ILE A 343 -12.74 3.60 22.03
N SER A 344 -13.23 3.01 23.12
CA SER A 344 -14.58 2.43 23.14
C SER A 344 -15.68 3.45 22.87
N SER A 345 -15.50 4.72 23.26
CA SER A 345 -16.46 5.79 22.94
C SER A 345 -16.34 6.34 21.52
N LEU A 346 -15.18 6.18 20.87
CA LEU A 346 -14.95 6.56 19.48
C LEU A 346 -15.62 5.58 18.51
N LEU A 347 -15.57 4.27 18.79
CA LEU A 347 -16.12 3.22 17.91
C LEU A 347 -17.57 3.48 17.42
N PRO A 348 -18.56 3.77 18.29
CA PRO A 348 -19.93 4.02 17.83
C PRO A 348 -20.10 5.36 17.07
N ARG A 349 -19.09 6.23 17.10
CA ARG A 349 -19.07 7.55 16.44
C ARG A 349 -18.18 7.58 15.21
N LEU A 350 -17.56 6.45 14.86
CA LEU A 350 -16.80 6.29 13.63
C LEU A 350 -17.72 5.73 12.55
N HIS A 351 -18.09 6.60 11.62
CA HIS A 351 -18.87 6.26 10.43
C HIS A 351 -17.93 6.22 9.23
N TYR A 352 -18.11 5.25 8.34
CA TYR A 352 -17.33 5.18 7.11
C TYR A 352 -18.20 4.76 5.92
N TYR A 353 -17.85 5.30 4.75
CA TYR A 353 -18.54 5.03 3.50
C TYR A 353 -18.30 3.59 3.03
N GLN A 354 -19.34 2.92 2.54
CA GLN A 354 -19.30 1.50 2.16
C GLN A 354 -19.12 1.25 0.65
N GLY A 355 -19.26 2.29 -0.18
CA GLY A 355 -19.44 2.14 -1.63
C GLY A 355 -18.20 2.36 -2.51
N GLY A 356 -16.99 2.46 -1.94
CA GLY A 356 -15.78 2.72 -2.72
C GLY A 356 -14.64 1.78 -2.35
N ASN A 357 -13.94 1.23 -3.34
CA ASN A 357 -12.74 0.43 -3.12
C ASN A 357 -11.67 0.73 -4.19
N CYS A 358 -10.41 0.49 -3.82
CA CYS A 358 -9.32 0.48 -4.78
C CYS A 358 -9.33 -0.84 -5.55
N MET A 359 -9.53 -0.79 -6.86
CA MET A 359 -9.55 -1.98 -7.72
C MET A 359 -8.24 -2.80 -7.68
N VAL A 360 -7.12 -2.17 -7.32
CA VAL A 360 -5.83 -2.84 -7.19
C VAL A 360 -5.75 -3.61 -5.88
N HIS A 361 -6.22 -3.05 -4.77
CA HIS A 361 -6.17 -3.76 -3.49
C HIS A 361 -7.28 -4.80 -3.34
N ASP A 362 -8.39 -4.66 -4.06
CA ASP A 362 -9.50 -5.62 -4.07
C ASP A 362 -9.07 -7.06 -4.44
N MET A 363 -7.96 -7.22 -5.18
CA MET A 363 -7.46 -8.54 -5.55
C MET A 363 -6.88 -9.36 -4.38
N PHE A 364 -6.59 -8.74 -3.24
CA PHE A 364 -6.03 -9.44 -2.06
C PHE A 364 -7.12 -10.14 -1.21
N GLY A 365 -8.15 -10.64 -1.88
CA GLY A 365 -9.29 -11.30 -1.23
C GLY A 365 -9.00 -12.73 -0.76
N HIS A 366 -10.08 -13.45 -0.42
CA HIS A 366 -10.03 -14.79 0.19
C HIS A 366 -9.12 -15.82 -0.51
N GLU A 367 -9.09 -15.88 -1.85
CA GLU A 367 -8.27 -16.86 -2.57
C GLU A 367 -6.78 -16.62 -2.36
N VAL A 368 -6.36 -15.36 -2.43
CA VAL A 368 -4.97 -14.95 -2.19
C VAL A 368 -4.59 -15.25 -0.75
N VAL A 369 -5.43 -14.87 0.21
CA VAL A 369 -5.20 -15.13 1.65
C VAL A 369 -5.12 -16.63 1.94
N GLY A 370 -5.96 -17.44 1.31
CA GLY A 370 -5.92 -18.91 1.43
C GLY A 370 -4.56 -19.46 1.00
N LYS A 371 -4.08 -19.05 -0.18
CA LYS A 371 -2.76 -19.46 -0.68
C LYS A 371 -1.61 -18.97 0.20
N ILE A 372 -1.68 -17.76 0.76
CA ILE A 372 -0.68 -17.26 1.73
C ILE A 372 -0.67 -18.14 2.98
N LYS A 373 -1.84 -18.48 3.55
CA LYS A 373 -1.94 -19.36 4.73
C LYS A 373 -1.40 -20.77 4.47
N GLU A 374 -1.52 -21.26 3.25
CA GLU A 374 -1.03 -22.58 2.86
C GLU A 374 0.47 -22.62 2.60
N GLN A 375 0.99 -21.65 1.84
CA GLN A 375 2.35 -21.70 1.27
C GLN A 375 3.35 -20.73 1.91
N TYR A 376 2.87 -19.67 2.57
CA TYR A 376 3.68 -18.54 3.05
C TYR A 376 3.37 -18.18 4.51
N CYS A 377 2.89 -19.13 5.32
CA CYS A 377 2.50 -18.90 6.71
C CYS A 377 3.66 -18.60 7.67
N ASP A 378 4.88 -18.90 7.26
CA ASP A 378 6.17 -18.66 7.90
C ASP A 378 6.88 -17.39 7.38
N ALA A 379 6.32 -16.73 6.36
CA ALA A 379 6.86 -15.50 5.79
C ALA A 379 6.49 -14.25 6.62
N PHE A 380 7.21 -13.17 6.40
CA PHE A 380 6.85 -11.86 6.88
C PHE A 380 5.66 -11.32 6.08
N LEU A 381 4.56 -10.95 6.75
CA LEU A 381 3.33 -10.52 6.07
C LEU A 381 3.13 -9.01 6.20
N THR A 382 3.04 -8.34 5.05
CA THR A 382 2.81 -6.90 4.98
C THR A 382 1.42 -6.65 4.38
N ALA A 383 0.71 -5.62 4.84
CA ALA A 383 -0.56 -5.23 4.23
C ALA A 383 -0.75 -3.71 4.25
N HIS A 384 -1.31 -3.18 3.17
CA HIS A 384 -1.79 -1.80 3.09
C HIS A 384 -3.16 -1.66 3.78
N PHE A 385 -3.55 -0.47 4.23
CA PHE A 385 -4.89 -0.26 4.81
C PHE A 385 -6.05 -0.47 3.82
N GLU A 386 -5.80 -0.36 2.53
CA GLU A 386 -6.80 -0.51 1.46
C GLU A 386 -7.11 -1.98 1.12
N VAL A 387 -6.44 -2.96 1.72
CA VAL A 387 -6.70 -4.39 1.42
C VAL A 387 -8.00 -4.89 2.05
N PRO A 388 -8.65 -5.91 1.48
CA PRO A 388 -9.76 -6.62 2.09
C PRO A 388 -9.47 -7.09 3.53
N GLY A 389 -10.52 -7.14 4.35
CA GLY A 389 -10.43 -7.41 5.79
C GLY A 389 -9.74 -8.74 6.14
N GLU A 390 -9.82 -9.75 5.27
CA GLU A 390 -9.13 -11.02 5.41
C GLU A 390 -7.60 -10.90 5.32
N MET A 391 -7.07 -10.08 4.40
CA MET A 391 -5.64 -9.85 4.27
C MET A 391 -5.13 -8.95 5.39
N PHE A 392 -5.92 -7.92 5.75
CA PHE A 392 -5.66 -7.07 6.91
C PHE A 392 -5.56 -7.91 8.20
N SER A 393 -6.54 -8.78 8.44
CA SER A 393 -6.57 -9.66 9.63
C SER A 393 -5.37 -10.59 9.67
N LEU A 394 -5.01 -11.20 8.54
CA LEU A 394 -3.85 -12.07 8.43
C LEU A 394 -2.54 -11.32 8.77
N ALA A 395 -2.35 -10.12 8.24
CA ALA A 395 -1.17 -9.30 8.54
C ALA A 395 -1.18 -8.79 9.99
N MET A 396 -2.34 -8.45 10.56
CA MET A 396 -2.47 -8.08 11.98
C MET A 396 -2.13 -9.25 12.92
N GLU A 397 -2.53 -10.47 12.57
CA GLU A 397 -2.14 -11.68 13.29
C GLU A 397 -0.64 -11.92 13.23
N ALA A 398 0.00 -11.68 12.08
CA ALA A 398 1.45 -11.75 11.92
C ALA A 398 2.17 -10.63 12.70
N LYS A 399 1.60 -9.42 12.73
CA LYS A 399 2.11 -8.28 13.52
C LYS A 399 2.19 -8.58 15.01
N ARG A 400 1.18 -9.28 15.57
CA ARG A 400 1.23 -9.74 16.98
C ARG A 400 2.42 -10.67 17.26
N ARG A 401 2.93 -11.35 16.24
CA ARG A 401 4.07 -12.27 16.30
C ARG A 401 5.40 -11.60 15.91
N ALA A 402 5.41 -10.28 15.70
CA ALA A 402 6.54 -9.54 15.12
C ALA A 402 6.97 -10.04 13.72
N MET A 403 6.04 -10.67 13.00
CA MET A 403 6.22 -11.22 11.65
C MET A 403 5.36 -10.46 10.62
N GLY A 404 4.82 -9.29 10.97
CA GLY A 404 4.03 -8.53 10.02
C GLY A 404 3.83 -7.08 10.37
N VAL A 405 3.34 -6.33 9.38
CA VAL A 405 3.06 -4.90 9.47
C VAL A 405 1.79 -4.57 8.70
N VAL A 406 1.05 -3.60 9.23
CA VAL A 406 -0.08 -2.99 8.53
C VAL A 406 0.09 -1.49 8.60
N GLY A 407 -0.01 -0.81 7.45
CA GLY A 407 0.23 0.61 7.35
C GLY A 407 0.25 1.14 5.92
N SER A 408 0.91 2.28 5.72
CA SER A 408 1.19 2.80 4.39
C SER A 408 2.33 2.05 3.70
N THR A 409 2.56 2.36 2.42
CA THR A 409 3.75 1.95 1.66
C THR A 409 5.06 2.22 2.41
N GLN A 410 5.19 3.40 3.05
CA GLN A 410 6.36 3.73 3.87
C GLN A 410 6.51 2.79 5.07
N ASN A 411 5.43 2.46 5.78
CA ASN A 411 5.50 1.53 6.91
C ASN A 411 5.94 0.13 6.48
N ILE A 412 5.52 -0.31 5.30
CA ILE A 412 5.96 -1.58 4.69
C ILE A 412 7.46 -1.53 4.37
N LEU A 413 7.93 -0.44 3.75
CA LEU A 413 9.34 -0.27 3.42
C LEU A 413 10.23 -0.23 4.67
N ASP A 414 9.84 0.53 5.69
CA ASP A 414 10.57 0.62 6.96
C ASP A 414 10.64 -0.74 7.65
N PHE A 415 9.55 -1.52 7.61
CA PHE A 415 9.52 -2.87 8.16
C PHE A 415 10.50 -3.83 7.45
N ILE A 416 10.59 -3.76 6.12
CA ILE A 416 11.58 -4.55 5.35
C ILE A 416 13.00 -4.13 5.74
N LYS A 417 13.28 -2.82 5.78
CA LYS A 417 14.59 -2.26 6.17
C LYS A 417 14.99 -2.70 7.57
N ASP A 418 14.11 -2.56 8.55
CA ASP A 418 14.34 -2.94 9.95
C ASP A 418 14.71 -4.42 10.09
N HIS A 419 14.01 -5.31 9.38
CA HIS A 419 14.28 -6.74 9.44
C HIS A 419 15.57 -7.12 8.71
N LEU A 420 15.87 -6.46 7.59
CA LEU A 420 17.14 -6.62 6.90
C LEU A 420 18.31 -6.14 7.75
N MET A 421 18.23 -4.95 8.35
CA MET A 421 19.26 -4.42 9.25
C MET A 421 19.54 -5.38 10.41
N ARG A 422 18.49 -5.92 11.05
CA ARG A 422 18.65 -6.92 12.11
C ARG A 422 19.31 -8.22 11.62
N ALA A 423 19.06 -8.63 10.37
CA ALA A 423 19.71 -9.81 9.79
C ALA A 423 21.18 -9.53 9.46
N LEU A 424 21.48 -8.33 8.93
CA LEU A 424 22.84 -7.87 8.67
C LEU A 424 23.65 -7.78 9.96
N ASP A 425 23.12 -7.14 11.01
CA ASP A 425 23.78 -7.02 12.31
C ASP A 425 24.10 -8.38 12.96
N ARG A 426 23.33 -9.43 12.63
CA ARG A 426 23.58 -10.80 13.10
C ARG A 426 24.69 -11.49 12.32
N ASN A 427 24.88 -11.13 11.04
CA ASN A 427 25.90 -11.68 10.14
C ASN A 427 25.91 -13.21 10.07
N VAL A 428 24.75 -13.81 9.81
CA VAL A 428 24.61 -15.25 9.56
C VAL A 428 23.68 -15.46 8.37
N ASP A 429 23.95 -16.48 7.55
CA ASP A 429 23.16 -16.81 6.36
C ASP A 429 21.66 -16.79 6.65
N ASP A 430 20.89 -16.00 5.90
CA ASP A 430 19.45 -15.83 6.11
C ASP A 430 18.72 -15.69 4.78
N HIS A 431 17.45 -16.06 4.78
CA HIS A 431 16.56 -15.88 3.66
C HIS A 431 15.26 -15.25 4.16
N LEU A 432 15.14 -13.93 3.98
CA LEU A 432 14.02 -13.15 4.48
C LEU A 432 12.93 -13.07 3.42
N GLN A 433 11.84 -13.81 3.62
CA GLN A 433 10.71 -13.84 2.69
C GLN A 433 9.60 -12.89 3.15
N PHE A 434 9.25 -11.91 2.32
CA PHE A 434 8.19 -10.92 2.58
C PHE A 434 7.05 -11.06 1.57
N VAL A 435 5.82 -11.23 2.06
CA VAL A 435 4.62 -11.20 1.23
C VAL A 435 4.08 -9.77 1.19
N LEU A 436 3.99 -9.23 -0.02
CA LEU A 436 3.60 -7.84 -0.27
C LEU A 436 2.08 -7.71 -0.43
N GLY A 437 1.35 -7.39 0.63
CA GLY A 437 -0.08 -7.06 0.58
C GLY A 437 -0.34 -5.62 0.13
N THR A 438 0.27 -5.22 -0.97
CA THR A 438 0.06 -3.93 -1.61
C THR A 438 0.40 -4.03 -3.09
N GLU A 439 0.24 -2.93 -3.82
CA GLU A 439 0.55 -2.90 -5.24
C GLU A 439 2.05 -3.01 -5.56
N SER A 440 2.33 -3.38 -6.81
CA SER A 440 3.67 -3.69 -7.31
C SER A 440 4.57 -2.49 -7.60
N GLY A 441 4.03 -1.27 -7.68
CA GLY A 441 4.82 -0.06 -7.91
C GLY A 441 5.88 0.21 -6.83
N MET A 442 5.81 -0.50 -5.70
CA MET A 442 6.83 -0.47 -4.65
C MET A 442 8.11 -1.23 -4.98
N ILE A 443 8.14 -2.08 -6.02
CA ILE A 443 9.28 -2.97 -6.32
C ILE A 443 10.59 -2.20 -6.44
N THR A 444 10.64 -1.16 -7.27
CA THR A 444 11.88 -0.39 -7.49
C THR A 444 12.37 0.25 -6.20
N SER A 445 11.46 0.81 -5.39
CA SER A 445 11.78 1.44 -4.11
C SER A 445 12.31 0.42 -3.10
N ILE A 446 11.71 -0.78 -3.04
CA ILE A 446 12.16 -1.87 -2.17
C ILE A 446 13.54 -2.37 -2.61
N VAL A 447 13.73 -2.64 -3.91
CA VAL A 447 15.01 -3.11 -4.43
C VAL A 447 16.13 -2.11 -4.16
N ALA A 448 15.89 -0.83 -4.46
CA ALA A 448 16.87 0.23 -4.21
C ALA A 448 17.22 0.35 -2.71
N ALA A 449 16.22 0.30 -1.82
CA ALA A 449 16.43 0.36 -0.38
C ALA A 449 17.22 -0.85 0.16
N VAL A 450 16.93 -2.05 -0.34
CA VAL A 450 17.62 -3.29 0.06
C VAL A 450 19.07 -3.25 -0.42
N GLN A 451 19.31 -2.86 -1.67
CA GLN A 451 20.66 -2.73 -2.23
C GLN A 451 21.50 -1.68 -1.49
N GLU A 452 20.91 -0.51 -1.19
CA GLU A 452 21.59 0.54 -0.40
C GLU A 452 22.01 0.03 0.99
N LEU A 453 21.14 -0.75 1.66
CA LEU A 453 21.50 -1.38 2.94
C LEU A 453 22.60 -2.43 2.79
N PHE A 454 22.59 -3.24 1.73
CA PHE A 454 23.70 -4.17 1.48
C PHE A 454 25.02 -3.43 1.27
N ASP A 455 25.02 -2.36 0.46
CA ASP A 455 26.20 -1.54 0.17
C ASP A 455 26.81 -0.90 1.42
N LEU A 456 25.96 -0.41 2.34
CA LEU A 456 26.42 0.19 3.61
C LEU A 456 27.16 -0.81 4.51
N TYR A 457 26.83 -2.10 4.43
CA TYR A 457 27.39 -3.18 5.25
C TYR A 457 28.50 -3.98 4.53
N SER A 458 28.97 -3.53 3.36
CA SER A 458 29.87 -4.28 2.46
C SER A 458 31.32 -4.45 2.92
N SER A 459 31.75 -3.83 4.02
CA SER A 459 33.19 -3.76 4.36
C SER A 459 33.73 -4.81 5.35
N GLN A 460 32.91 -5.65 6.00
CA GLN A 460 33.41 -6.56 7.07
C GLN A 460 32.85 -8.00 7.12
N GLU A 461 31.95 -8.44 6.22
CA GLU A 461 31.07 -9.58 6.54
C GLU A 461 30.91 -10.66 5.45
N ARG A 462 30.71 -11.91 5.87
CA ARG A 462 30.77 -13.14 5.05
C ARG A 462 29.43 -13.86 4.84
N ALA A 463 28.35 -13.43 5.51
CA ALA A 463 27.08 -14.14 5.48
C ALA A 463 26.29 -13.94 4.18
N ASN A 464 25.72 -15.03 3.66
CA ASN A 464 24.83 -15.03 2.51
C ASN A 464 23.40 -14.69 2.95
N ILE A 465 23.03 -13.41 2.80
CA ILE A 465 21.68 -12.93 3.13
C ILE A 465 20.94 -12.62 1.83
N GLU A 466 19.76 -13.21 1.69
CA GLU A 466 18.85 -12.97 0.57
C GLU A 466 17.53 -12.39 1.08
N VAL A 467 16.97 -11.43 0.34
CA VAL A 467 15.64 -10.87 0.59
C VAL A 467 14.73 -11.27 -0.57
N GLU A 468 13.71 -12.07 -0.28
CA GLU A 468 12.68 -12.45 -1.24
C GLU A 468 11.42 -11.61 -1.04
N ILE A 469 11.01 -10.89 -2.09
CA ILE A 469 9.74 -10.17 -2.15
C ILE A 469 8.76 -10.99 -2.99
N VAL A 470 7.72 -11.49 -2.34
CA VAL A 470 6.65 -12.31 -2.92
C VAL A 470 5.48 -11.41 -3.31
N PHE A 471 5.06 -11.49 -4.57
CA PHE A 471 3.92 -10.75 -5.11
C PHE A 471 2.69 -11.66 -5.10
N PRO A 472 1.70 -11.42 -4.24
CA PRO A 472 0.53 -12.28 -4.11
C PRO A 472 -0.47 -12.07 -5.26
N VAL A 473 0.00 -12.27 -6.49
CA VAL A 473 -0.73 -12.19 -7.75
C VAL A 473 -0.78 -13.55 -8.43
N SER A 474 -1.89 -13.86 -9.11
CA SER A 474 -2.02 -15.12 -9.82
C SER A 474 -1.09 -15.16 -11.05
N SER A 475 -0.22 -16.17 -11.14
CA SER A 475 0.65 -16.40 -12.29
C SER A 475 -0.07 -17.01 -13.50
N ASP A 476 -1.29 -17.53 -13.33
CA ASP A 476 -2.01 -18.33 -14.35
C ASP A 476 -3.14 -17.58 -15.06
N ALA A 477 -3.14 -16.24 -14.97
CA ALA A 477 -4.19 -15.39 -15.52
C ALA A 477 -3.98 -14.98 -16.99
N ILE A 478 -3.30 -15.79 -17.80
CA ILE A 478 -3.19 -15.55 -19.26
C ILE A 478 -4.47 -16.05 -19.93
N SER A 479 -5.34 -15.13 -20.35
CA SER A 479 -6.45 -15.47 -21.25
C SER A 479 -5.87 -16.07 -22.54
N LYS A 480 -6.16 -17.34 -22.79
CA LYS A 480 -6.07 -17.89 -24.15
C LYS A 480 -7.23 -17.29 -24.93
N THR A 481 -6.96 -16.30 -25.77
CA THR A 481 -7.93 -15.83 -26.76
C THR A 481 -8.30 -17.01 -27.65
N SER A 482 -9.50 -17.56 -27.44
CA SER A 482 -10.12 -18.45 -28.42
C SER A 482 -10.40 -17.62 -29.67
N ASN A 483 -9.63 -17.87 -30.73
CA ASN A 483 -10.00 -17.48 -32.09
C ASN A 483 -11.36 -18.10 -32.41
N GLY A 484 -12.41 -17.29 -32.34
CA GLY A 484 -13.78 -17.68 -32.64
C GLY A 484 -14.55 -16.48 -33.15
N SER A 485 -14.53 -16.28 -34.47
CA SER A 485 -15.44 -15.39 -35.16
C SER A 485 -16.89 -15.76 -34.86
N HIS A 486 -17.57 -14.97 -34.04
CA HIS A 486 -19.03 -15.02 -33.93
C HIS A 486 -19.62 -13.65 -34.29
N HIS A 487 -20.14 -13.59 -35.52
CA HIS A 487 -21.14 -12.63 -35.93
C HIS A 487 -22.33 -12.69 -34.97
N VAL A 488 -22.69 -11.56 -34.35
CA VAL A 488 -24.03 -11.37 -33.80
C VAL A 488 -24.57 -10.06 -34.35
N GLY A 489 -25.61 -10.19 -35.16
CA GLY A 489 -26.34 -9.09 -35.75
C GLY A 489 -27.29 -8.41 -34.76
N SER A 490 -27.49 -7.11 -35.02
CA SER A 490 -28.64 -6.27 -34.70
C SER A 490 -29.74 -6.86 -33.81
N SER A 491 -29.86 -6.37 -32.57
CA SER A 491 -31.07 -5.74 -32.05
C SER A 491 -30.90 -5.36 -30.57
N MET A 492 -31.52 -4.23 -30.19
CA MET A 492 -31.60 -3.62 -28.85
C MET A 492 -30.48 -2.64 -28.48
N ALA A 493 -30.65 -1.40 -28.93
CA ALA A 493 -30.10 -0.21 -28.29
C ALA A 493 -31.01 0.23 -27.14
N THR A 494 -30.46 0.42 -25.95
CA THR A 494 -30.61 1.57 -25.02
C THR A 494 -30.17 1.14 -23.61
N ASN A 495 -29.34 1.99 -22.97
CA ASN A 495 -28.61 1.80 -21.69
C ASN A 495 -27.19 1.22 -21.77
N LEU A 496 -26.35 1.77 -22.66
CA LEU A 496 -24.90 1.50 -22.68
C LEU A 496 -24.04 2.77 -22.56
N ASP A 497 -24.58 3.85 -21.96
CA ASP A 497 -23.87 5.14 -21.85
C ASP A 497 -23.20 5.39 -20.47
N ASN A 498 -23.23 4.40 -19.55
CA ASN A 498 -22.61 4.53 -18.21
C ASN A 498 -21.61 3.40 -17.88
N LEU A 499 -21.09 2.69 -18.88
CA LEU A 499 -19.97 1.77 -18.67
C LEU A 499 -18.68 2.56 -18.81
N THR A 500 -18.08 2.94 -17.68
CA THR A 500 -16.71 3.46 -17.63
C THR A 500 -15.78 2.38 -18.18
N ILE A 501 -15.37 2.51 -19.44
CA ILE A 501 -14.43 1.58 -20.08
C ILE A 501 -13.07 1.78 -19.42
N VAL A 502 -12.67 0.85 -18.55
CA VAL A 502 -11.31 0.82 -18.00
C VAL A 502 -10.35 0.40 -19.12
N PRO A 503 -9.25 1.13 -19.34
CA PRO A 503 -8.26 0.78 -20.37
C PRO A 503 -7.71 -0.64 -20.14
N GLY A 504 -7.79 -1.49 -21.18
CA GLY A 504 -7.28 -2.86 -21.12
C GLY A 504 -5.74 -2.88 -21.05
N VAL A 505 -5.19 -3.77 -20.22
CA VAL A 505 -3.74 -4.02 -20.15
C VAL A 505 -3.22 -4.67 -21.43
N SER A 506 -1.94 -4.44 -21.75
CA SER A 506 -1.29 -5.02 -22.92
C SER A 506 -1.12 -6.54 -22.79
N SER A 507 -1.28 -7.26 -23.91
CA SER A 507 -1.10 -8.71 -23.99
C SER A 507 0.28 -9.13 -23.49
N GLY A 508 0.32 -9.90 -22.40
CA GLY A 508 1.57 -10.45 -21.83
C GLY A 508 1.60 -10.49 -20.30
N GLU A 509 0.76 -9.71 -19.62
CA GLU A 509 0.80 -9.57 -18.15
C GLU A 509 -0.24 -10.42 -17.39
N GLY A 510 -0.97 -11.31 -18.07
CA GLY A 510 -1.89 -12.23 -17.41
C GLY A 510 -2.95 -11.51 -16.56
N CYS A 511 -3.87 -10.80 -17.19
CA CYS A 511 -5.05 -10.28 -16.50
C CYS A 511 -6.21 -11.28 -16.64
N SER A 512 -6.72 -11.77 -15.51
CA SER A 512 -7.94 -12.58 -15.46
C SER A 512 -9.05 -11.85 -14.72
N ILE A 513 -10.28 -12.30 -14.96
CA ILE A 513 -11.49 -11.91 -14.23
C ILE A 513 -11.55 -12.43 -12.78
N HIS A 514 -10.58 -13.26 -12.35
CA HIS A 514 -10.51 -13.85 -10.98
C HIS A 514 -9.16 -13.60 -10.28
N GLY A 515 -8.32 -12.75 -10.85
CA GLY A 515 -6.97 -12.47 -10.37
C GLY A 515 -6.35 -11.45 -11.30
N GLY A 516 -6.46 -10.18 -10.91
CA GLY A 516 -6.07 -9.03 -11.70
C GLY A 516 -4.56 -8.78 -11.70
N CYS A 517 -4.11 -7.99 -12.66
CA CYS A 517 -2.76 -7.44 -12.68
C CYS A 517 -2.57 -6.54 -11.44
N ALA A 518 -1.53 -6.72 -10.61
CA ALA A 518 -1.24 -5.87 -9.42
C ALA A 518 -0.72 -4.46 -9.76
N SER A 519 -1.22 -3.89 -10.84
CA SER A 519 -0.83 -2.57 -11.30
C SER A 519 -2.09 -1.82 -11.73
N CYS A 520 -2.24 -0.58 -11.26
CA CYS A 520 -3.39 0.25 -11.59
C CYS A 520 -3.44 0.52 -13.11
N PRO A 521 -4.55 0.22 -13.81
CA PRO A 521 -4.67 0.46 -15.26
C PRO A 521 -4.59 1.95 -15.61
N TYR A 522 -5.10 2.83 -14.75
CA TYR A 522 -5.00 4.28 -14.92
C TYR A 522 -3.56 4.76 -14.77
N MET A 523 -2.81 4.23 -13.80
CA MET A 523 -1.41 4.59 -13.63
C MET A 523 -0.58 4.17 -14.85
N LYS A 524 -0.89 3.03 -15.48
CA LYS A 524 -0.23 2.58 -16.72
C LYS A 524 -0.45 3.49 -17.94
N MET A 525 -1.40 4.41 -17.89
CA MET A 525 -1.53 5.44 -18.95
C MET A 525 -0.31 6.39 -18.97
N ASN A 526 0.44 6.46 -17.87
CA ASN A 526 1.68 7.22 -17.77
C ASN A 526 2.86 6.39 -18.28
N THR A 527 3.12 6.47 -19.58
CA THR A 527 4.22 5.74 -20.23
C THR A 527 5.46 6.62 -20.43
N LEU A 528 6.62 6.00 -20.56
CA LEU A 528 7.86 6.69 -20.95
C LEU A 528 7.69 7.39 -22.30
N GLY A 529 7.01 6.74 -23.24
CA GLY A 529 6.73 7.29 -24.57
C GLY A 529 5.92 8.58 -24.50
N SER A 530 4.89 8.63 -23.64
CA SER A 530 4.11 9.85 -23.39
C SER A 530 4.96 10.97 -22.81
N LEU A 531 5.80 10.67 -21.80
CA LEU A 531 6.70 11.64 -21.19
C LEU A 531 7.65 12.24 -22.24
N LEU A 532 8.35 11.37 -23.00
CA LEU A 532 9.27 11.81 -24.05
C LEU A 532 8.55 12.64 -25.13
N LYS A 533 7.35 12.23 -25.55
CA LYS A 533 6.54 12.96 -26.54
C LYS A 533 6.24 14.38 -26.06
N ILE A 534 5.79 14.55 -24.83
CA ILE A 534 5.51 15.86 -24.24
C ILE A 534 6.80 16.69 -24.14
N CYS A 535 7.85 16.11 -23.54
CA CYS A 535 9.14 16.79 -23.39
C CYS A 535 9.70 17.26 -24.74
N HIS A 536 9.64 16.45 -25.80
CA HIS A 536 10.15 16.83 -27.12
C HIS A 536 9.30 17.91 -27.82
N GLN A 537 8.02 18.01 -27.50
CA GLN A 537 7.12 19.01 -28.10
C GLN A 537 7.14 20.37 -27.38
N LEU A 538 7.78 20.47 -26.22
CA LEU A 538 7.95 21.75 -25.52
C LEU A 538 9.08 22.61 -26.12
N PRO A 539 8.97 23.96 -26.14
CA PRO A 539 7.79 24.74 -25.80
C PRO A 539 6.67 24.54 -26.83
N ASP A 540 5.39 24.55 -26.39
CA ASP A 540 4.23 24.26 -27.24
C ASP A 540 3.93 25.39 -28.25
N LYS A 541 4.69 25.44 -29.34
CA LYS A 541 4.56 26.50 -30.36
C LYS A 541 3.25 26.43 -31.17
N ASN A 542 2.60 25.27 -31.21
CA ASN A 542 1.43 25.00 -32.08
C ASN A 542 0.15 24.72 -31.28
N ASN A 543 0.15 24.95 -29.97
CA ASN A 543 -0.95 24.66 -29.05
C ASN A 543 -1.46 23.20 -29.08
N LYS A 544 -0.58 22.26 -29.44
CA LYS A 544 -0.90 20.82 -29.59
C LYS A 544 -0.95 20.10 -28.24
N LEU A 545 -0.32 20.67 -27.21
CA LEU A 545 -0.26 20.09 -25.87
C LEU A 545 -1.35 20.63 -24.94
N SER A 546 -2.25 21.49 -25.42
CA SER A 546 -3.38 22.03 -24.64
C SER A 546 -4.22 20.94 -23.95
N VAL A 547 -4.48 19.82 -24.62
CA VAL A 547 -5.25 18.67 -24.10
C VAL A 547 -4.51 17.93 -22.97
N TYR A 548 -3.19 18.08 -22.89
CA TYR A 548 -2.33 17.49 -21.87
C TYR A 548 -2.08 18.46 -20.71
N GLN A 549 -2.55 19.70 -20.77
CA GLN A 549 -2.40 20.62 -19.65
C GLN A 549 -3.32 20.19 -18.52
N ALA A 550 -2.82 20.23 -17.29
CA ALA A 550 -3.66 20.05 -16.11
C ALA A 550 -4.71 21.16 -16.08
N ASN A 551 -5.96 20.77 -15.81
CA ASN A 551 -7.08 21.71 -15.79
C ASN A 551 -6.82 22.80 -14.73
N ARG A 552 -7.11 24.06 -15.09
CA ARG A 552 -7.32 25.12 -14.10
C ARG A 552 -8.79 25.09 -13.71
N PHE A 553 -9.09 24.90 -12.43
CA PHE A 553 -10.48 24.93 -11.97
C PHE A 553 -11.01 26.36 -12.04
N ASN A 554 -11.67 26.70 -13.15
CA ASN A 554 -12.49 27.90 -13.26
C ASN A 554 -13.93 27.66 -12.77
N PHE A 555 -14.19 26.47 -12.20
CA PHE A 555 -15.49 26.07 -11.69
C PHE A 555 -15.75 26.67 -10.31
N LYS A 556 -17.02 26.98 -10.07
CA LYS A 556 -17.51 27.46 -8.78
C LYS A 556 -18.20 26.35 -8.02
N THR A 557 -18.03 26.35 -6.71
CA THR A 557 -18.78 25.50 -5.78
C THR A 557 -20.27 25.90 -5.74
N PRO A 558 -21.16 25.09 -5.14
CA PRO A 558 -22.57 25.44 -4.95
C PRO A 558 -22.78 26.77 -4.22
N LEU A 559 -21.85 27.16 -3.32
CA LEU A 559 -21.87 28.45 -2.64
C LEU A 559 -21.20 29.59 -3.43
N GLY A 560 -20.78 29.34 -4.67
CA GLY A 560 -20.23 30.35 -5.59
C GLY A 560 -18.74 30.67 -5.41
N LYS A 561 -18.03 29.93 -4.56
CA LYS A 561 -16.57 30.08 -4.32
C LYS A 561 -15.76 29.30 -5.36
N SER A 562 -14.47 29.59 -5.50
CA SER A 562 -13.60 28.82 -6.40
C SER A 562 -13.39 27.40 -5.86
N VAL A 563 -13.54 26.38 -6.72
CA VAL A 563 -13.23 24.99 -6.38
C VAL A 563 -11.77 24.82 -5.96
N ALA A 564 -10.85 25.53 -6.63
CA ALA A 564 -9.43 25.48 -6.29
C ALA A 564 -9.16 25.98 -4.87
N GLU A 565 -9.79 27.08 -4.47
CA GLU A 565 -9.62 27.67 -3.14
C GLU A 565 -10.20 26.76 -2.05
N VAL A 566 -11.48 26.39 -2.18
CA VAL A 566 -12.19 25.59 -1.17
C VAL A 566 -11.66 24.16 -1.11
N GLY A 567 -11.36 23.54 -2.25
CA GLY A 567 -10.85 22.18 -2.30
C GLY A 567 -9.44 22.02 -1.73
N CYS A 568 -8.65 23.10 -1.73
CA CYS A 568 -7.33 23.10 -1.09
C CYS A 568 -7.41 23.22 0.44
N GLU A 569 -8.47 23.80 1.02
CA GLU A 569 -8.60 23.96 2.49
C GLU A 569 -8.44 22.61 3.24
N PRO A 570 -9.13 21.51 2.88
CA PRO A 570 -8.90 20.21 3.49
C PRO A 570 -7.46 19.68 3.40
N ILE A 571 -6.74 20.01 2.32
CA ILE A 571 -5.35 19.60 2.12
C ILE A 571 -4.45 20.43 3.04
N LEU A 572 -4.69 21.73 3.15
CA LEU A 572 -3.99 22.61 4.08
C LEU A 572 -4.22 22.20 5.54
N HIS A 573 -5.44 21.77 5.89
CA HIS A 573 -5.72 21.19 7.21
C HIS A 573 -4.85 19.96 7.49
N MET A 574 -4.70 19.07 6.51
CA MET A 574 -3.83 17.90 6.60
C MET A 574 -2.36 18.30 6.78
N ARG A 575 -1.86 19.27 6.00
CA ARG A 575 -0.48 19.77 6.09
C ARG A 575 -0.18 20.35 7.46
N HIS A 576 -1.07 21.22 7.96
CA HIS A 576 -0.97 21.76 9.31
C HIS A 576 -0.92 20.63 10.35
N PHE A 577 -1.80 19.62 10.24
CA PHE A 577 -1.77 18.47 11.13
C PHE A 577 -0.45 17.68 11.05
N GLN A 578 0.11 17.48 9.87
CA GLN A 578 1.39 16.78 9.72
C GLN A 578 2.56 17.52 10.39
N GLU A 579 2.54 18.86 10.35
CA GLU A 579 3.55 19.73 10.95
C GLU A 579 3.38 19.87 12.48
N THR A 580 2.17 20.18 12.94
CA THR A 580 1.91 20.53 14.35
C THR A 580 1.43 19.36 15.20
N LYS A 581 1.06 18.24 14.56
CA LYS A 581 0.35 17.11 15.18
C LYS A 581 -0.97 17.51 15.83
N ARG A 582 -1.58 18.63 15.42
CA ARG A 582 -2.88 19.11 15.91
C ARG A 582 -3.75 19.58 14.74
N LEU A 583 -5.06 19.44 14.88
CA LEU A 583 -6.02 20.02 13.94
C LEU A 583 -5.95 21.55 14.03
N PRO A 584 -6.06 22.28 12.90
CA PRO A 584 -6.11 23.73 12.89
C PRO A 584 -7.25 24.27 13.75
N HIS A 585 -7.00 25.36 14.49
CA HIS A 585 -8.03 26.02 15.30
C HIS A 585 -9.26 26.42 14.49
N LYS A 586 -9.08 26.89 13.24
CA LYS A 586 -10.17 27.21 12.31
C LYS A 586 -11.07 25.99 12.06
N LEU A 587 -10.47 24.84 11.75
CA LEU A 587 -11.20 23.59 11.51
C LEU A 587 -11.93 23.12 12.76
N VAL A 588 -11.26 23.12 13.92
CA VAL A 588 -11.88 22.76 15.20
C VAL A 588 -13.09 23.66 15.50
N HIS A 589 -12.95 24.97 15.27
CA HIS A 589 -14.04 25.93 15.44
C HIS A 589 -15.22 25.62 14.50
N GLN A 590 -14.95 25.36 13.22
CA GLN A 590 -16.00 24.99 12.24
C GLN A 590 -16.73 23.70 12.62
N VAL A 591 -16.04 22.72 13.21
CA VAL A 591 -16.66 21.47 13.67
C VAL A 591 -17.52 21.70 14.92
N VAL A 592 -17.12 22.61 15.82
CA VAL A 592 -17.78 22.83 17.12
C VAL A 592 -18.84 23.93 17.11
N HIS A 593 -18.76 24.91 16.21
CA HIS A 593 -19.77 25.99 16.08
C HIS A 593 -20.49 26.04 14.71
N GLY A 594 -20.08 25.21 13.75
CA GLY A 594 -20.63 25.21 12.39
C GLY A 594 -20.02 26.32 11.55
N SER A 595 -20.40 26.39 10.27
CA SER A 595 -19.89 27.39 9.32
C SER A 595 -20.41 28.82 9.57
N GLY A 596 -21.05 29.07 10.72
CA GLY A 596 -21.60 30.36 11.11
C GLY A 596 -20.67 31.07 12.09
N ASP A 597 -20.11 32.20 11.64
CA ASP A 597 -19.25 33.17 12.33
C ASP A 597 -17.79 32.75 12.56
N GLU A 598 -16.88 33.38 11.80
CA GLU A 598 -15.47 33.45 12.16
C GLU A 598 -15.32 34.25 13.47
N PRO A 599 -14.52 33.79 14.45
CA PRO A 599 -14.16 34.63 15.57
C PRO A 599 -13.24 35.76 15.07
N LEU A 600 -13.68 37.00 15.25
CA LEU A 600 -12.97 38.26 15.00
C LEU A 600 -11.58 38.31 15.64
#